data_AF-A0A2I0VA46-F1
#
_entry.id   AF-A0A2I0VA46-F1
#
_cell.length_a   1.000
_cell.length_b   1.000
_cell.length_c   1.000
_cell.angle_alpha   90.00
_cell.angle_beta   90.00
_cell.angle_gamma   90.00
#
_symmetry.space_group_name_H-M   'P 1'
#
loop_
_entity.id
_entity.type
_entity.pdbx_description
1 polymer ?
#
loop_
_entity_poly.entity_id
_entity_poly.type
_entity_poly.pdbx_seq_one_letter_code
_entity_poly.pdbx_strand_id
1 'polypeptide(L)'
;MQLNQICSLENLRHVKRVHKRSVEGKVELSIILCHQNEHESLCTGMLNGVFQLANTYQLSPYKTKVAKYAALLKEERKEQCKLWPTSYHLSTIPYELTIYQQFLMSLTDLLKRNHN
;
A
#
# COMPACT_ATOMS: atom_id res chain seq x y z
N MET A 1 -19.75 3.86 2.89
CA MET A 1 -18.58 4.29 3.70
C MET A 1 -17.97 5.52 3.02
N GLN A 2 -18.17 6.72 3.58
CA GLN A 2 -17.88 8.03 2.95
C GLN A 2 -16.40 8.23 2.55
N LEU A 3 -15.45 7.65 3.30
CA LEU A 3 -14.02 7.76 3.02
C LEU A 3 -13.56 7.11 1.70
N ASN A 4 -14.23 6.03 1.27
CA ASN A 4 -13.90 5.36 0.00
C ASN A 4 -14.47 6.11 -1.21
N GLN A 5 -15.51 6.93 -1.01
CA GLN A 5 -16.12 7.75 -2.06
C GLN A 5 -15.36 9.07 -2.26
N ILE A 6 -14.96 9.74 -1.17
CA ILE A 6 -14.22 11.01 -1.23
C ILE A 6 -12.78 10.78 -1.71
N CYS A 7 -12.22 9.62 -1.39
CA CYS A 7 -10.80 9.35 -1.49
C CYS A 7 -10.57 7.90 -1.93
N SER A 8 -10.88 7.62 -3.20
CA SER A 8 -10.62 6.30 -3.78
C SER A 8 -9.12 6.07 -3.96
N LEU A 9 -8.62 4.92 -3.49
CA LEU A 9 -7.22 4.49 -3.63
C LEU A 9 -7.13 3.32 -4.61
N GLU A 10 -7.86 3.39 -5.72
CA GLU A 10 -7.97 2.30 -6.69
C GLU A 10 -6.63 1.82 -7.23
N ASN A 11 -5.70 2.74 -7.48
CA ASN A 11 -4.35 2.43 -7.95
C ASN A 11 -3.39 1.98 -6.83
N LEU A 12 -3.84 1.99 -5.57
CA LEU A 12 -3.04 1.67 -4.38
C LEU A 12 -3.74 0.63 -3.49
N ARG A 13 -4.56 -0.26 -4.07
CA ARG A 13 -5.28 -1.33 -3.31
C ARG A 13 -4.36 -2.28 -2.57
N HIS A 14 -3.11 -2.42 -3.00
CA HIS A 14 -2.08 -3.21 -2.29
C HIS A 14 -1.57 -2.53 -1.03
N VAL A 15 -1.78 -1.22 -0.88
CA VAL A 15 -1.33 -0.44 0.29
C VAL A 15 -2.40 -0.48 1.37
N LYS A 16 -2.03 -0.80 2.62
CA LYS A 16 -2.98 -0.74 3.74
C LYS A 16 -3.36 0.71 4.01
N ARG A 17 -4.65 1.04 4.09
CA ARG A 17 -5.05 2.43 4.31
C ARG A 17 -4.67 2.97 5.69
N VAL A 18 -4.71 2.12 6.71
CA VAL A 18 -4.41 2.47 8.10
C VAL A 18 -3.10 1.81 8.52
N HIS A 19 -2.22 2.58 9.14
CA HIS A 19 -0.97 2.12 9.71
C HIS A 19 -0.92 2.51 11.19
N LYS A 20 -0.73 1.50 12.04
CA LYS A 20 -0.46 1.68 13.46
C LYS A 20 1.05 1.55 13.67
N ARG A 21 1.67 2.54 14.32
CA ARG A 21 3.06 2.48 14.75
C ARG A 21 3.18 2.74 16.25
N SER A 22 4.28 2.27 16.83
CA SER A 22 4.71 2.66 18.18
C SER A 22 5.95 3.52 18.02
N VAL A 23 5.91 4.76 18.52
CA VAL A 23 7.05 5.69 18.56
C VAL A 23 7.27 6.03 20.02
N GLU A 24 8.45 5.70 20.55
CA GLU A 24 8.82 6.03 21.94
C GLU A 24 7.77 5.58 22.98
N GLY A 25 7.14 4.43 22.75
CA GLY A 25 6.10 3.88 23.63
C GLY A 25 4.70 4.47 23.42
N LYS A 26 4.53 5.48 22.56
CA LYS A 26 3.23 6.02 22.17
C LYS A 26 2.73 5.34 20.91
N VAL A 27 1.45 4.97 20.92
CA VAL A 27 0.77 4.41 19.75
C VAL A 27 0.26 5.56 18.88
N GLU A 28 0.67 5.58 17.63
CA GLU A 28 0.20 6.52 16.62
C GLU A 28 -0.55 5.77 15.53
N LEU A 29 -1.61 6.41 15.02
CA LEU A 29 -2.39 5.94 13.88
C LEU A 29 -2.23 6.92 12.73
N SER A 30 -1.86 6.37 11.58
CA SER A 30 -1.70 7.11 10.33
C SER A 30 -2.64 6.56 9.28
N ILE A 31 -3.22 7.43 8.46
CA ILE A 31 -4.22 7.06 7.45
C ILE A 31 -3.85 7.70 6.12
N ILE A 32 -3.85 6.91 5.05
CA ILE A 32 -3.74 7.44 3.69
C ILE A 32 -5.12 7.96 3.27
N LEU A 33 -5.20 9.27 3.09
CA LEU A 33 -6.39 9.92 2.56
C LEU A 33 -6.31 10.03 1.04
N CYS A 34 -5.24 10.58 0.47
CA CYS A 34 -5.14 10.75 -0.97
C CYS A 34 -3.70 10.52 -1.48
N HIS A 35 -3.58 10.27 -2.78
CA HIS A 35 -2.31 10.26 -3.49
C HIS A 35 -2.08 11.63 -4.15
N GLN A 36 -0.86 12.16 -4.04
CA GLN A 36 -0.45 13.37 -4.76
C GLN A 36 0.27 12.94 -6.04
N ASN A 37 -0.37 13.08 -7.20
CA ASN A 37 0.29 12.87 -8.50
C ASN A 37 1.03 14.16 -8.90
N GLU A 38 2.26 14.05 -9.40
CA GLU A 38 3.06 15.23 -9.77
C GLU A 38 2.52 15.94 -11.04
N HIS A 39 1.67 15.26 -11.81
CA HIS A 39 1.22 15.69 -13.13
C HIS A 39 -0.29 15.92 -13.27
N GLU A 40 -1.09 15.66 -12.22
CA GLU A 40 -2.53 15.90 -12.25
C GLU A 40 -2.85 17.20 -11.53
N SER A 41 -3.49 18.13 -12.23
CA SER A 41 -4.20 19.25 -11.61
C SER A 41 -5.21 18.65 -10.64
N LEU A 42 -4.87 18.68 -9.35
CA LEU A 42 -5.64 18.08 -8.27
C LEU A 42 -7.11 18.43 -8.43
N CYS A 43 -7.98 17.42 -8.54
CA CYS A 43 -9.42 17.57 -8.53
C CYS A 43 -9.80 18.46 -7.32
N THR A 44 -10.15 19.71 -7.56
CA THR A 44 -10.29 20.74 -6.51
C THR A 44 -11.32 20.34 -5.45
N GLY A 45 -12.34 19.57 -5.85
CA GLY A 45 -13.33 18.97 -4.94
C GLY A 45 -12.77 17.85 -4.04
N MET A 46 -11.83 17.04 -4.53
CA MET A 46 -11.21 15.95 -3.75
C MET A 46 -10.33 16.53 -2.64
N LEU A 47 -9.55 17.57 -2.93
CA LEU A 47 -8.78 18.29 -1.91
C LEU A 47 -9.67 18.94 -0.85
N ASN A 48 -10.83 19.49 -1.24
CA ASN A 48 -11.76 20.10 -0.29
C ASN A 48 -12.35 19.06 0.68
N GLY A 49 -12.75 17.88 0.17
CA GLY A 49 -13.22 16.77 1.01
C GLY A 49 -12.13 16.24 1.96
N VAL A 50 -10.89 16.10 1.46
CA VAL A 50 -9.73 15.71 2.30
C VAL A 50 -9.46 16.74 3.39
N PHE A 51 -9.51 18.03 3.07
CA PHE A 51 -9.27 19.12 4.01
C PHE A 51 -10.36 19.18 5.09
N GLN A 52 -11.62 19.05 4.70
CA GLN A 52 -12.74 18.97 5.66
C GLN A 52 -12.61 17.77 6.59
N LEU A 53 -12.21 16.60 6.07
CA LEU A 53 -11.95 15.42 6.89
C LEU A 53 -10.80 15.65 7.87
N ALA A 54 -9.69 16.23 7.39
CA ALA A 54 -8.54 16.52 8.24
C ALA A 54 -8.92 17.47 9.39
N ASN A 55 -9.67 18.53 9.12
CA ASN A 55 -10.12 19.46 10.14
C ASN A 55 -11.12 18.83 11.12
N THR A 56 -12.09 18.06 10.60
CA THR A 56 -13.14 17.42 11.40
C THR A 56 -12.56 16.47 12.45
N TYR A 57 -11.54 15.69 12.05
CA TYR A 57 -10.89 14.71 12.92
C TYR A 57 -9.58 15.21 13.54
N GLN A 58 -9.27 16.52 13.40
CA GLN A 58 -8.05 17.15 13.89
C GLN A 58 -6.78 16.37 13.49
N LEU A 59 -6.76 15.86 12.26
CA LEU A 59 -5.64 15.10 11.72
C LEU A 59 -4.51 16.06 11.38
N SER A 60 -3.28 15.71 11.76
CA SER A 60 -2.07 16.40 11.31
C SER A 60 -1.64 15.88 9.94
N PRO A 61 -1.81 16.65 8.84
CA PRO A 61 -1.48 16.16 7.51
C PRO A 61 0.04 16.06 7.34
N TYR A 62 0.50 15.00 6.69
CA TYR A 62 1.90 14.83 6.34
C TYR A 62 2.04 14.05 5.04
N LYS A 63 3.22 14.13 4.42
CA LYS A 63 3.54 13.38 3.20
C LYS A 63 4.31 12.12 3.55
N THR A 64 3.96 11.01 2.90
CA THR A 64 4.70 9.77 3.01
C THR A 64 4.85 9.12 1.64
N LYS A 65 5.86 8.25 1.50
CA LYS A 65 6.09 7.46 0.30
C LYS A 65 5.42 6.10 0.46
N VAL A 66 4.80 5.62 -0.61
CA VAL A 66 4.23 4.29 -0.70
C VAL A 66 4.73 3.62 -1.99
N ALA A 67 4.70 2.29 -2.03
CA ALA A 67 5.01 1.57 -3.25
C ALA A 67 3.95 1.87 -4.31
N LYS A 68 4.37 2.26 -5.52
CA LYS A 68 3.47 2.55 -6.64
C LYS A 68 2.72 1.30 -7.12
N TYR A 69 3.37 0.14 -7.08
CA TYR A 69 2.84 -1.12 -7.58
C TYR A 69 2.85 -2.19 -6.49
N ALA A 70 1.97 -3.19 -6.63
CA ALA A 70 1.95 -4.35 -5.77
C ALA A 70 3.21 -5.20 -5.97
N ALA A 71 3.80 -5.68 -4.88
CA ALA A 71 4.93 -6.59 -4.96
C ALA A 71 4.54 -7.92 -5.62
N LEU A 72 5.41 -8.42 -6.50
CA LEU A 72 5.30 -9.75 -7.10
C LEU A 72 5.99 -10.81 -6.22
N LEU A 73 7.03 -10.40 -5.50
CA LEU A 73 7.86 -11.30 -4.67
C LEU A 73 7.76 -10.96 -3.19
N LYS A 74 8.04 -11.95 -2.33
CA LYS A 74 8.04 -11.78 -0.87
C LYS A 74 9.12 -10.78 -0.43
N GLU A 75 10.28 -10.83 -1.06
CA GLU A 75 11.43 -9.97 -0.81
C GLU A 75 11.11 -8.53 -1.18
N GLU A 76 10.54 -8.32 -2.37
CA GLU A 76 10.04 -7.02 -2.80
C GLU A 76 9.00 -6.46 -1.81
N ARG A 77 8.08 -7.29 -1.33
CA ARG A 77 7.10 -6.88 -0.32
C ARG A 77 7.77 -6.45 0.99
N LYS A 78 8.81 -7.16 1.44
CA LYS A 78 9.56 -6.76 2.64
C LYS A 78 10.15 -5.37 2.47
N GLU A 79 10.70 -5.06 1.30
CA GLU A 79 11.21 -3.72 0.98
C GLU A 79 10.09 -2.67 0.93
N GLN A 80 8.96 -2.97 0.29
CA GLN A 80 7.80 -2.07 0.26
C GLN A 80 7.26 -1.77 1.67
N CYS A 81 7.21 -2.79 2.55
CA CYS A 81 6.78 -2.65 3.94
C CYS A 81 7.68 -1.75 4.79
N LYS A 82 8.92 -1.46 4.36
CA LYS A 82 9.78 -0.46 5.03
C LYS A 82 9.26 0.96 4.81
N LEU A 83 8.57 1.20 3.70
CA LEU A 83 7.95 2.50 3.37
C LEU A 83 6.56 2.61 4.00
N TRP A 84 5.71 1.62 3.73
CA TRP A 84 4.35 1.56 4.25
C TRP A 84 3.82 0.12 4.20
N PRO A 85 3.00 -0.34 5.15
CA PRO A 85 2.46 -1.69 5.12
C PRO A 85 1.66 -1.99 3.85
N THR A 86 2.03 -3.06 3.15
CA THR A 86 1.28 -3.56 1.99
C THR A 86 0.63 -4.91 2.30
N SER A 87 -0.53 -5.15 1.71
CA SER A 87 -1.21 -6.44 1.67
C SER A 87 -0.69 -7.24 0.49
N TYR A 88 -0.61 -8.57 0.65
CA TYR A 88 -0.35 -9.46 -0.47
C TYR A 88 -1.69 -9.72 -1.15
N HIS A 89 -1.91 -9.12 -2.31
CA HIS A 89 -3.06 -9.44 -3.15
C HIS A 89 -2.55 -10.29 -4.32
N LEU A 90 -2.79 -11.60 -4.26
CA LEU A 90 -2.57 -12.49 -5.40
C LEU A 90 -3.43 -12.10 -6.62
N SER A 91 -4.51 -11.34 -6.40
CA SER A 91 -5.49 -11.01 -7.44
C SER A 91 -5.06 -9.93 -8.43
N THR A 92 -3.88 -9.31 -8.27
CA THR A 92 -3.33 -8.36 -9.25
C THR A 92 -2.44 -9.03 -10.29
N ILE A 93 -2.16 -10.31 -10.13
CA ILE A 93 -1.36 -11.10 -11.06
C ILE A 93 -2.34 -11.94 -11.88
N PRO A 94 -2.34 -11.85 -13.23
CA PRO A 94 -3.12 -12.75 -14.08
C PRO A 94 -2.89 -14.20 -13.63
N TYR A 95 -3.96 -15.00 -13.54
CA TYR A 95 -3.90 -16.37 -13.01
C TYR A 95 -2.76 -17.20 -13.62
N GLU A 96 -2.46 -17.00 -14.90
CA GLU A 96 -1.34 -17.63 -15.60
C GLU A 96 0.01 -17.28 -14.97
N LEU A 97 0.26 -16.00 -14.67
CA LEU A 97 1.50 -15.54 -14.04
C LEU A 97 1.60 -15.98 -12.57
N THR A 98 0.48 -16.15 -11.85
CA THR A 98 0.52 -16.73 -10.50
C THR A 98 0.99 -18.19 -10.52
N ILE A 99 0.59 -18.98 -11.52
CA ILE A 99 1.03 -20.37 -11.66
C ILE A 99 2.53 -20.43 -11.96
N TYR A 100 3.02 -19.61 -12.89
CA TYR A 100 4.45 -19.53 -13.19
C TYR A 100 5.27 -19.09 -11.98
N GLN A 101 4.81 -18.09 -11.22
CA GLN A 101 5.52 -17.65 -10.01
C GLN A 101 5.52 -18.72 -8.91
N GLN A 102 4.39 -19.39 -8.68
CA GLN A 102 4.29 -20.46 -7.70
C GLN A 102 5.20 -21.65 -8.08
N PHE A 103 5.28 -21.96 -9.38
CA PHE A 103 6.18 -22.98 -9.91
C PHE A 103 7.65 -22.58 -9.74
N LEU A 104 8.04 -21.36 -10.09
CA LEU A 104 9.41 -20.86 -9.93
C LEU A 104 9.84 -20.81 -8.46
N MET A 105 8.97 -20.36 -7.55
CA MET A 105 9.24 -20.38 -6.10
C MET A 105 9.45 -21.82 -5.60
N SER A 106 8.61 -22.76 -6.05
CA SER A 106 8.74 -24.18 -5.70
C SER A 106 10.02 -24.81 -6.22
N LEU A 107 10.43 -24.48 -7.45
CA LEU A 107 11.72 -24.92 -8.01
C LEU A 107 12.91 -24.33 -7.26
N THR A 108 12.84 -23.04 -6.89
CA THR A 108 13.90 -22.38 -6.13
C THR A 108 14.07 -23.02 -4.74
N ASP A 109 12.97 -23.35 -4.08
CA ASP A 109 13.00 -24.06 -2.79
C ASP A 109 13.43 -25.52 -2.91
N LEU A 110 13.17 -26.18 -4.06
CA LEU A 110 13.67 -27.53 -4.34
C LEU A 110 15.18 -27.53 -4.58
N LEU A 111 15.67 -26.57 -5.37
CA LEU A 111 17.10 -26.41 -5.64
C LEU A 111 17.88 -26.08 -4.36
N LYS A 112 17.35 -25.22 -3.49
CA LYS A 112 17.96 -24.93 -2.18
C LYS A 112 18.02 -26.15 -1.26
N ARG A 113 17.05 -27.07 -1.34
CA ARG A 113 17.03 -28.30 -0.55
C ARG A 113 18.00 -29.37 -1.05
N ASN A 114 18.39 -29.32 -2.32
CA ASN A 114 19.35 -30.25 -2.90
C ASN A 114 20.82 -29.80 -2.74
N HIS A 115 21.05 -28.59 -2.23
CA HIS A 115 22.38 -28.01 -2.01
C HIS A 115 22.75 -27.83 -0.52
N ASN A 116 21.93 -28.35 0.40
CA ASN A 116 22.21 -28.50 1.84
C ASN A 116 22.13 -29.98 2.21
#